data_AF-A0A2A4ZGD1-F1
#
_entry.id   AF-A0A2A4ZGD1-F1
#
_cell.length_a   1.000
_cell.length_b   1.000
_cell.length_c   1.000
_cell.angle_alpha   90.00
_cell.angle_beta   90.00
_cell.angle_gamma   90.00
#
_symmetry.space_group_name_H-M   'P 1'
#
loop_
_entity.id
_entity.type
_entity.pdbx_description
1 polymer ?
#
loop_
_entity_poly.entity_id
_entity_poly.type
_entity_poly.pdbx_seq_one_letter_code
_entity_poly.pdbx_strand_id
1 'polypeptide(L)'
;MELNKEYMVLVLVEAETPQLAREAAVGMLMSKVVGEAFSMHGFSLSYTPPVKADAEEGHTLIHEVWVEYLKQNVADLQIVAEALTPHITDEEPPMDVLEDWGVRAACLRLGTITSWPIRIYHEGIGVNNTAMLDELIHDDSLWVVSAQVT
;
A
#
# COMPACT_ATOMS: atom_id res chain seq x y z
N MET A 1 -17.06 13.13 10.74
CA MET A 1 -16.39 14.01 9.75
C MET A 1 -15.31 13.14 9.13
N GLU A 2 -15.57 12.57 7.96
CA GLU A 2 -14.58 11.73 7.27
C GLU A 2 -13.39 12.61 6.91
N LEU A 3 -12.21 12.31 7.47
CA LEU A 3 -10.98 12.76 6.83
C LEU A 3 -10.91 11.99 5.52
N ASN A 4 -11.10 12.68 4.39
CA ASN A 4 -10.55 12.22 3.11
C ASN A 4 -9.04 12.16 3.28
N LYS A 5 -8.55 11.02 3.78
CA LYS A 5 -7.12 10.78 3.93
C LYS A 5 -6.60 10.45 2.54
N GLU A 6 -5.82 11.37 1.99
CA GLU A 6 -5.06 11.11 0.78
C GLU A 6 -3.86 10.23 1.11
N TYR A 7 -3.69 9.19 0.29
CA TYR A 7 -2.69 8.17 0.45
C TYR A 7 -1.79 8.14 -0.78
N MET A 8 -0.48 8.14 -0.56
CA MET A 8 0.47 7.99 -1.66
C MET A 8 0.58 6.51 -2.04
N VAL A 9 0.46 6.22 -3.33
CA VAL A 9 0.69 4.89 -3.88
C VAL A 9 1.64 4.99 -5.07
N LEU A 10 2.45 3.96 -5.24
CA LEU A 10 3.20 3.70 -6.45
C LEU A 10 2.50 2.60 -7.22
N VAL A 11 2.37 2.79 -8.52
CA VAL A 11 1.80 1.81 -9.44
C VAL A 11 2.91 1.37 -10.37
N LEU A 12 3.29 0.10 -10.27
CA LEU A 12 4.23 -0.59 -11.13
C LEU A 12 3.48 -1.19 -12.30
N VAL A 13 3.80 -0.73 -13.50
CA VAL A 13 3.15 -1.15 -14.75
C VAL A 13 4.18 -1.47 -15.82
N GLU A 14 3.92 -2.53 -16.56
CA GLU A 14 4.66 -2.83 -17.78
C GLU A 14 4.27 -1.83 -18.88
N ALA A 15 5.27 -1.21 -19.49
CA ALA A 15 5.06 -0.32 -20.63
C ALA A 15 6.34 -0.10 -21.45
N GLU A 16 6.19 0.27 -22.71
CA GLU A 16 7.32 0.62 -23.57
C GLU A 16 7.78 2.08 -23.37
N THR A 17 6.86 2.96 -22.96
CA THR A 17 7.12 4.41 -22.84
C THR A 17 6.52 4.99 -21.55
N PRO A 18 7.02 6.14 -21.07
CA PRO A 18 6.44 6.81 -19.91
C PRO A 18 4.96 7.19 -20.13
N GLN A 19 4.56 7.53 -21.35
CA GLN A 19 3.17 7.87 -21.67
C GLN A 19 2.26 6.66 -21.52
N LEU A 20 2.66 5.51 -22.08
CA LEU A 20 1.91 4.25 -21.96
C LEU A 20 1.85 3.77 -20.50
N ALA A 21 2.91 3.97 -19.71
CA ALA A 21 2.89 3.68 -18.28
C ALA A 21 1.81 4.48 -17.54
N ARG A 22 1.65 5.77 -17.84
CA ARG A 22 0.57 6.57 -17.25
C ARG A 22 -0.81 6.02 -17.62
N GLU A 23 -1.02 5.69 -18.89
CA GLU A 23 -2.30 5.14 -19.36
C GLU A 23 -2.63 3.81 -18.69
N ALA A 24 -1.65 2.91 -18.56
CA ALA A 24 -1.78 1.64 -17.86
C ALA A 24 -2.14 1.84 -16.37
N ALA A 25 -1.45 2.77 -15.70
CA ALA A 25 -1.71 3.09 -14.29
C ALA A 25 -3.12 3.68 -14.09
N VAL A 26 -3.59 4.55 -14.99
CA VAL A 26 -4.98 5.05 -14.98
C VAL A 26 -5.96 3.89 -15.11
N GLY A 27 -5.75 2.98 -16.06
CA GLY A 27 -6.61 1.81 -16.26
C GLY A 27 -6.72 0.95 -15.00
N MET A 28 -5.58 0.68 -14.36
CA MET A 28 -5.52 -0.09 -13.11
C MET A 28 -6.24 0.64 -11.98
N LEU A 29 -5.96 1.92 -11.73
CA LEU A 29 -6.60 2.68 -10.65
C LEU A 29 -8.11 2.86 -10.87
N MET A 30 -8.54 3.10 -12.12
CA MET A 30 -9.97 3.19 -12.48
C MET A 30 -10.72 1.89 -12.19
N SER A 31 -10.12 0.72 -12.49
CA SER A 31 -10.74 -0.57 -12.18
C SER A 31 -11.00 -0.75 -10.68
N LYS A 32 -10.16 -0.15 -9.82
CA LYS A 32 -10.29 -0.23 -8.37
C LYS A 32 -11.33 0.75 -7.81
N VAL A 33 -11.45 1.93 -8.41
CA VAL A 33 -12.50 2.91 -8.06
C VAL A 33 -13.89 2.42 -8.48
N VAL A 34 -14.01 1.83 -9.67
CA VAL A 34 -15.33 1.46 -10.25
C VAL A 34 -15.75 0.03 -9.90
N GLY A 35 -14.80 -0.90 -9.78
CA GLY A 35 -15.07 -2.34 -9.69
C GLY A 35 -15.09 -2.92 -8.28
N GLU A 36 -14.33 -2.36 -7.32
CA GLU A 36 -14.22 -2.89 -5.96
C GLU A 36 -14.88 -1.92 -4.97
N ALA A 37 -16.11 -2.24 -4.54
CA ALA A 37 -17.02 -1.36 -3.79
C ALA A 37 -16.52 -0.80 -2.44
N PHE A 38 -15.27 -1.00 -2.04
CA PHE A 38 -14.75 -0.57 -0.73
C PHE A 38 -13.25 -0.19 -0.71
N SER A 39 -12.55 -0.05 -1.84
CA SER A 39 -11.08 0.17 -1.80
C SER A 39 -10.61 1.63 -1.94
N MET A 40 -11.20 2.42 -2.85
CA MET A 40 -10.82 3.81 -3.15
C MET A 40 -12.03 4.59 -3.69
N HIS A 41 -12.20 5.84 -3.27
CA HIS A 41 -13.20 6.79 -3.76
C HIS A 41 -12.73 7.56 -5.00
N GLY A 42 -11.42 7.76 -5.15
CA GLY A 42 -10.84 8.49 -6.26
C GLY A 42 -9.31 8.44 -6.27
N PHE A 43 -8.71 8.97 -7.34
CA PHE A 43 -7.26 9.12 -7.43
C PHE A 43 -6.85 10.32 -8.29
N SER A 44 -5.62 10.79 -8.10
CA SER A 44 -4.94 11.76 -8.96
C SER A 44 -3.52 11.26 -9.24
N LEU A 45 -3.10 11.31 -10.50
CA LEU A 45 -1.71 10.98 -10.87
C LEU A 45 -0.79 12.14 -10.49
N SER A 46 0.43 11.81 -10.05
CA SER A 46 1.47 12.82 -9.87
C SER A 46 1.88 13.44 -11.22
N TYR A 47 2.23 14.73 -11.18
CA TYR A 47 2.82 15.41 -12.33
C TYR A 47 4.21 14.88 -12.69
N THR A 48 4.87 14.18 -11.75
CA THR A 48 6.17 13.53 -11.98
C THR A 48 6.08 12.56 -13.15
N PRO A 49 7.00 12.62 -14.14
CA PRO A 49 7.08 11.61 -15.18
C PRO A 49 7.29 10.22 -14.58
N PRO A 50 6.71 9.15 -15.15
CA PRO A 50 7.05 7.80 -14.75
C PRO A 50 8.54 7.55 -14.92
N VAL A 51 9.11 6.84 -13.96
CA VAL A 51 10.51 6.42 -13.99
C VAL A 51 10.57 4.91 -14.12
N LYS A 52 11.64 4.40 -14.71
CA LYS A 52 11.87 2.95 -14.77
C LYS A 52 12.09 2.40 -13.36
N ALA A 53 11.55 1.22 -13.07
CA ALA A 53 11.67 0.59 -11.76
C ALA A 53 13.14 0.28 -11.43
N ASP A 54 13.93 -0.13 -12.42
CA ASP A 54 15.36 -0.47 -12.32
C ASP A 54 16.31 0.73 -12.38
N ALA A 55 15.81 1.94 -12.59
CA ALA A 55 16.59 3.16 -12.55
C ALA A 55 16.83 3.63 -11.10
N GLU A 56 17.91 4.39 -10.87
CA GLU A 56 18.27 4.92 -9.55
C GLU A 56 17.12 5.74 -8.92
N GLU A 57 16.45 6.58 -9.72
CA GLU A 57 15.28 7.32 -9.23
C GLU A 57 14.10 6.41 -8.88
N GLY A 58 13.89 5.34 -9.65
CA GLY A 58 12.86 4.33 -9.39
C GLY A 58 13.10 3.57 -8.10
N HIS A 59 14.33 3.07 -7.91
CA HIS A 59 14.77 2.41 -6.67
C HIS A 59 14.57 3.31 -5.45
N THR A 60 14.94 4.57 -5.58
CA THR A 60 14.80 5.55 -4.48
C THR A 60 13.33 5.73 -4.08
N LEU A 61 12.45 5.99 -5.05
CA LEU A 61 11.01 6.16 -4.79
C LEU A 61 10.38 4.92 -4.17
N ILE A 62 10.69 3.74 -4.73
CA ILE A 62 10.18 2.46 -4.23
C ILE A 62 10.64 2.22 -2.79
N HIS A 63 11.93 2.45 -2.51
CA HIS A 63 12.50 2.26 -1.19
C HIS A 63 11.93 3.22 -0.14
N GLU A 64 11.73 4.50 -0.48
CA GLU A 64 11.11 5.48 0.43
C GLU A 64 9.70 5.05 0.86
N VAL A 65 8.88 4.65 -0.12
CA VAL A 65 7.51 4.17 0.12
C VAL A 65 7.52 2.87 0.91
N TRP A 66 8.45 1.96 0.62
CA TRP A 66 8.63 0.71 1.35
C TRP A 66 9.05 0.92 2.81
N VAL A 67 9.96 1.86 3.08
CA VAL A 67 10.38 2.19 4.44
C VAL A 67 9.21 2.75 5.26
N GLU A 68 8.38 3.61 4.69
CA GLU A 68 7.19 4.10 5.39
C GLU A 68 6.15 3.01 5.64
N TYR A 69 5.97 2.09 4.69
CA TYR A 69 5.21 0.87 4.89
C TYR A 69 5.72 0.07 6.09
N LEU A 70 7.03 -0.20 6.16
CA LEU A 70 7.63 -0.97 7.27
C LEU A 70 7.45 -0.27 8.62
N LYS A 71 7.63 1.06 8.68
CA LYS A 71 7.41 1.83 9.92
C LYS A 71 5.96 1.71 10.42
N GLN A 72 4.99 1.81 9.52
CA GLN A 72 3.58 1.65 9.87
C GLN A 72 3.28 0.22 10.31
N ASN A 73 3.85 -0.78 9.64
CA ASN A 73 3.71 -2.18 10.04
C ASN A 73 4.20 -2.41 11.47
N VAL A 74 5.38 -1.88 11.81
CA VAL A 74 5.95 -1.98 13.16
C VAL A 74 5.05 -1.28 14.19
N ALA A 75 4.53 -0.09 13.87
CA ALA A 75 3.62 0.63 14.77
C ALA A 75 2.31 -0.15 15.00
N ASP A 76 1.73 -0.74 13.95
CA ASP A 76 0.52 -1.56 14.07
C ASP A 76 0.78 -2.85 14.88
N LEU A 77 1.93 -3.51 14.68
CA LEU A 77 2.35 -4.64 15.50
C LEU A 77 2.52 -4.25 16.97
N GLN A 78 3.07 -3.07 17.26
CA GLN A 78 3.20 -2.56 18.63
C GLN A 78 1.84 -2.35 19.29
N ILE A 79 0.87 -1.73 18.59
CA ILE A 79 -0.50 -1.55 19.10
C ILE A 79 -1.11 -2.90 19.47
N VAL A 80 -1.02 -3.89 18.59
CA VAL A 80 -1.58 -5.22 18.83
C VAL A 80 -0.85 -5.94 19.96
N ALA A 81 0.48 -5.87 19.99
CA ALA A 81 1.28 -6.49 21.03
C ALA A 81 1.01 -5.88 22.41
N GLU A 82 0.99 -4.55 22.53
CA GLU A 82 0.72 -3.86 23.79
C GLU A 82 -0.68 -4.20 24.33
N ALA A 83 -1.67 -4.30 23.45
CA ALA A 83 -3.04 -4.64 23.82
C ALA A 83 -3.22 -6.12 24.20
N LEU A 84 -2.59 -7.05 23.48
CA LEU A 84 -2.84 -8.48 23.65
C LEU A 84 -1.83 -9.21 24.54
N THR A 85 -0.61 -8.69 24.70
CA THR A 85 0.43 -9.33 25.54
C THR A 85 -0.03 -9.56 26.98
N PRO A 86 -0.74 -8.63 27.65
CA PRO A 86 -1.26 -8.87 29.01
C PRO A 86 -2.24 -10.05 29.11
N HIS A 87 -2.84 -10.45 27.99
CA HIS A 87 -3.89 -11.47 27.89
C HIS A 87 -3.42 -12.76 27.20
N ILE A 88 -2.11 -12.91 26.96
CA ILE A 88 -1.57 -14.03 26.19
C ILE A 88 -1.77 -15.40 26.87
N THR A 89 -1.99 -15.39 28.19
CA THR A 89 -2.26 -16.58 28.99
C THR A 89 -3.75 -16.83 29.23
N ASP A 90 -4.61 -15.88 28.84
CA ASP A 90 -6.05 -16.02 28.99
C ASP A 90 -6.56 -17.01 27.91
N GLU A 91 -7.63 -17.76 28.22
CA GLU A 91 -8.25 -18.64 27.19
C GLU A 91 -8.75 -17.82 26.00
N GLU A 92 -9.27 -16.62 26.25
CA GLU A 92 -9.64 -15.62 25.25
C GLU A 92 -9.35 -14.19 25.77
N PRO A 93 -8.86 -13.26 24.93
CA PRO A 93 -8.69 -11.87 25.33
C PRO A 93 -10.04 -11.21 25.71
N PRO A 94 -10.05 -10.25 26.65
CA PRO A 94 -11.25 -9.52 27.03
C PRO A 94 -11.94 -8.82 25.84
N MET A 95 -13.27 -8.80 25.83
CA MET A 95 -14.04 -8.25 24.72
C MET A 95 -13.78 -6.75 24.51
N ASP A 96 -13.52 -5.99 25.58
CA ASP A 96 -13.17 -4.57 25.50
C ASP A 96 -11.85 -4.31 24.77
N VAL A 97 -10.88 -5.22 24.90
CA VAL A 97 -9.62 -5.19 24.12
C VAL A 97 -9.89 -5.49 22.65
N LEU A 98 -10.76 -6.46 22.37
CA LEU A 98 -11.13 -6.84 21.00
C LEU A 98 -12.02 -5.80 20.32
N GLU A 99 -12.80 -5.02 21.08
CA GLU A 99 -13.64 -3.94 20.59
C GLU A 99 -12.89 -2.60 20.45
N ASP A 100 -11.66 -2.50 20.96
CA ASP A 100 -10.84 -1.30 20.80
C ASP A 100 -10.61 -0.97 19.32
N TRP A 101 -10.95 0.26 18.94
CA TRP A 101 -10.88 0.70 17.56
C TRP A 101 -9.44 0.73 17.03
N GLY A 102 -8.45 1.04 17.88
CA GLY A 102 -7.04 1.03 17.52
C GLY A 102 -6.55 -0.38 17.21
N VAL A 103 -6.85 -1.33 18.08
CA VAL A 103 -6.51 -2.76 17.91
C VAL A 103 -7.18 -3.34 16.67
N ARG A 104 -8.50 -3.13 16.50
CA ARG A 104 -9.22 -3.61 15.31
C ARG A 104 -8.67 -3.02 14.03
N ALA A 105 -8.35 -1.74 14.02
CA ALA A 105 -7.81 -1.08 12.83
C ALA A 105 -6.38 -1.54 12.52
N ALA A 106 -5.55 -1.78 13.54
CA ALA A 106 -4.21 -2.35 13.37
C ALA A 106 -4.27 -3.80 12.87
N CYS A 107 -5.11 -4.66 13.48
CA CYS A 107 -5.37 -6.02 13.01
C CYS A 107 -5.91 -6.03 11.57
N LEU A 108 -6.80 -5.10 11.22
CA LEU A 108 -7.27 -4.94 9.85
C LEU A 108 -6.11 -4.59 8.92
N ARG A 109 -5.27 -3.59 9.22
CA ARG A 109 -4.13 -3.22 8.36
C ARG A 109 -3.08 -4.33 8.23
N LEU A 110 -2.88 -5.12 9.28
CA LEU A 110 -1.99 -6.29 9.27
C LEU A 110 -2.60 -7.47 8.49
N GLY A 111 -3.91 -7.71 8.61
CA GLY A 111 -4.61 -8.87 8.06
C GLY A 111 -5.25 -8.66 6.68
N THR A 112 -5.51 -7.40 6.29
CA THR A 112 -5.99 -7.04 4.96
C THR A 112 -4.91 -6.29 4.19
N ILE A 113 -4.40 -6.98 3.17
CA ILE A 113 -3.62 -6.35 2.10
C ILE A 113 -4.42 -5.20 1.45
N THR A 114 -5.75 -5.12 1.61
CA THR A 114 -6.68 -4.18 0.96
C THR A 114 -6.98 -2.86 1.68
N SER A 115 -6.47 -2.58 2.89
CA SER A 115 -6.69 -1.28 3.58
C SER A 115 -5.45 -0.47 4.03
N TRP A 116 -4.29 -0.66 3.39
CA TRP A 116 -3.05 0.03 3.74
C TRP A 116 -2.98 1.45 3.14
N PRO A 117 -2.65 2.48 3.93
CA PRO A 117 -2.53 3.87 3.47
C PRO A 117 -1.32 4.17 2.56
N ILE A 118 -0.46 3.20 2.29
CA ILE A 118 0.73 3.31 1.44
C ILE A 118 0.86 1.98 0.71
N ARG A 119 0.93 2.02 -0.62
CA ARG A 119 1.06 0.80 -1.43
C ARG A 119 1.96 0.97 -2.63
N ILE A 120 2.62 -0.12 -2.95
CA ILE A 120 3.17 -0.39 -4.27
C ILE A 120 2.21 -1.40 -4.91
N TYR A 121 1.59 -1.05 -6.04
CA TYR A 121 0.70 -1.93 -6.78
C TYR A 121 1.42 -2.52 -7.97
N HIS A 122 1.33 -3.82 -8.17
CA HIS A 122 1.71 -4.50 -9.40
C HIS A 122 0.55 -5.40 -9.82
N GLU A 123 0.10 -5.29 -11.07
CA GLU A 123 -1.08 -6.00 -11.60
C GLU A 123 -2.35 -5.88 -10.70
N GLY A 124 -2.48 -4.76 -9.98
CA GLY A 124 -3.62 -4.52 -9.07
C GLY A 124 -3.52 -5.25 -7.72
N ILE A 125 -2.39 -5.90 -7.43
CA ILE A 125 -2.06 -6.52 -6.14
C ILE A 125 -1.12 -5.59 -5.37
N GLY A 126 -1.40 -5.38 -4.08
CA GLY A 126 -0.49 -4.63 -3.20
C GLY A 126 0.73 -5.48 -2.85
N VAL A 127 1.93 -4.96 -3.12
CA VAL A 127 3.21 -5.59 -2.82
C VAL A 127 3.54 -5.32 -1.36
N ASN A 128 3.49 -6.37 -0.54
CA ASN A 128 3.78 -6.35 0.89
C ASN A 128 4.87 -7.37 1.29
N ASN A 129 5.63 -7.86 0.31
CA ASN A 129 6.64 -8.89 0.48
C ASN A 129 7.98 -8.39 -0.06
N THR A 130 9.02 -8.42 0.77
CA THR A 130 10.37 -7.98 0.39
C THR A 130 10.93 -8.74 -0.82
N ALA A 131 10.69 -10.05 -0.94
CA ALA A 131 11.19 -10.86 -2.05
C ALA A 131 10.49 -10.49 -3.38
N MET A 132 9.16 -10.32 -3.34
CA MET A 132 8.41 -9.85 -4.52
C MET A 132 8.82 -8.42 -4.89
N LEU A 133 9.06 -7.56 -3.91
CA LEU A 133 9.56 -6.21 -4.17
C LEU A 133 10.92 -6.24 -4.85
N ASP A 134 11.84 -7.08 -4.36
CA ASP A 134 13.18 -7.24 -4.92
C ASP A 134 13.13 -7.72 -6.38
N GLU A 135 12.23 -8.62 -6.73
CA GLU A 135 12.01 -9.02 -8.13
C GLU A 135 11.55 -7.84 -8.99
N LEU A 136 10.58 -7.05 -8.50
CA LEU A 136 9.98 -5.96 -9.27
C LEU A 136 10.91 -4.76 -9.47
N ILE A 137 11.79 -4.44 -8.51
CA ILE A 137 12.73 -3.32 -8.65
C ILE A 137 13.85 -3.60 -9.65
N HIS A 138 14.07 -4.86 -10.01
CA HIS A 138 15.09 -5.25 -10.99
C HIS A 138 14.49 -5.56 -12.38
N ASP A 139 13.18 -5.39 -12.54
CA ASP A 139 12.50 -5.59 -13.82
C ASP A 139 12.56 -4.32 -14.68
N ASP A 140 13.27 -4.41 -15.80
CA ASP A 140 13.49 -3.30 -16.73
C ASP A 140 12.26 -2.99 -17.60
N SER A 141 11.22 -3.82 -17.58
CA SER A 141 9.95 -3.58 -18.27
C SER A 141 9.02 -2.67 -17.45
N LEU A 142 9.22 -2.62 -16.13
CA LEU A 142 8.34 -1.92 -15.22
C LEU A 142 8.64 -0.42 -15.11
N TRP A 143 7.56 0.34 -14.99
CA TRP A 143 7.56 1.77 -14.73
C TRP A 143 6.84 2.05 -13.42
N VAL A 144 7.43 2.96 -12.64
CA VAL A 144 6.86 3.50 -11.41
C VAL A 144 6.03 4.73 -11.76
N VAL A 145 4.74 4.67 -11.44
CA VAL A 145 3.81 5.80 -11.56
C VAL A 145 3.28 6.16 -10.17
N SER A 146 3.58 7.36 -9.69
CA SER A 146 3.06 7.84 -8.41
C SER A 146 1.65 8.40 -8.54
N ALA A 147 0.79 8.07 -7.59
CA ALA A 147 -0.57 8.58 -7.50
C ALA A 147 -0.94 8.90 -6.04
N GLN A 148 -1.88 9.82 -5.87
CA GLN A 148 -2.61 10.00 -4.62
C GLN A 148 -3.99 9.34 -4.76
N VAL A 149 -4.40 8.60 -3.74
CA VAL A 149 -5.72 7.95 -3.69
C VAL A 149 -6.49 8.43 -2.47
N THR A 150 -7.80 8.57 -2.61
CA THR A 150 -8.75 8.97 -1.56
C THR A 150 -9.76 7.88 -1.34
#